data_AF-A0A7C7ZRM7-F1
#
_entry.id   AF-A0A7C7ZRM7-F1
#
_cell.length_a   1.000
_cell.length_b   1.000
_cell.length_c   1.000
_cell.angle_alpha   90.00
_cell.angle_beta   90.00
_cell.angle_gamma   90.00
#
_symmetry.space_group_name_H-M   'P 1'
#
loop_
_entity.id
_entity.type
_entity.pdbx_description
1 polymer ?
#
loop_
_entity_poly.entity_id
_entity_poly.type
_entity_poly.pdbx_seq_one_letter_code
_entity_poly.pdbx_strand_id
1 'polypeptide(L)'
;AVVVILSDGWDLGGKELLRREMAFLQSKAHSIIWLNPLAGDPDYAPICKGMNVAMPYIDHFLAADSLHSLKKAGSLLAKVVYH
;
A
#
# COMPACT_ATOMS: atom_id res chain seq x y z
N ALA A 1 -8.23 10.69 -7.81
CA ALA A 1 -6.75 10.67 -7.85
C ALA A 1 -6.27 9.28 -7.43
N VAL A 2 -5.14 8.81 -7.97
CA VAL A 2 -4.48 7.57 -7.51
C VAL A 2 -3.46 7.95 -6.45
N VAL A 3 -3.44 7.23 -5.33
CA VAL A 3 -2.47 7.43 -4.25
C VAL A 3 -1.54 6.24 -4.21
N VAL A 4 -0.24 6.50 -4.26
CA VAL A 4 0.81 5.47 -4.16
C VAL A 4 1.57 5.69 -2.87
N ILE A 5 1.59 4.67 -2.01
CA ILE A 5 2.32 4.65 -0.75
C ILE A 5 3.49 3.68 -0.91
N LEU A 6 4.73 4.16 -0.69
CA LEU A 6 5.92 3.30 -0.63
C LEU A 6 6.39 3.23 0.82
N SER A 7 6.13 2.11 1.50
CA SER A 7 6.41 1.94 2.93
C SER A 7 6.39 0.47 3.35
N ASP A 8 7.16 0.11 4.38
CA ASP A 8 7.14 -1.20 5.04
C ASP A 8 5.97 -1.38 6.04
N GLY A 9 5.29 -0.28 6.38
CA GLY A 9 4.13 -0.26 7.27
C GLY A 9 4.43 -0.60 8.73
N TRP A 10 5.68 -0.42 9.16
CA TRP A 10 6.12 -0.65 10.55
C TRP A 10 5.69 0.45 11.54
N ASP A 11 4.76 1.33 11.16
CA ASP A 11 4.29 2.42 12.01
C ASP A 11 3.85 1.91 13.41
N LEU A 12 4.51 2.46 14.44
CA LEU A 12 4.25 2.20 15.86
C LEU A 12 3.36 3.29 16.50
N GLY A 13 2.97 4.30 15.73
CA GLY A 13 2.14 5.42 16.16
C GLY A 13 0.72 5.04 16.56
N GLY A 14 -0.10 6.07 16.79
CA GLY A 14 -1.48 5.88 17.22
C GLY A 14 -2.31 5.16 16.16
N LYS A 15 -2.66 3.89 16.41
CA LYS A 15 -3.49 3.06 15.52
C LYS A 15 -4.77 3.77 15.06
N GLU A 16 -5.38 4.54 15.97
CA GLU A 16 -6.62 5.25 15.70
C GLU A 16 -6.44 6.43 14.74
N LEU A 17 -5.29 7.11 14.83
CA LEU A 17 -4.91 8.14 13.85
C LEU A 17 -4.71 7.49 12.49
N LEU A 18 -3.89 6.43 12.39
CA LEU A 18 -3.63 5.74 11.13
C LEU A 18 -4.94 5.25 10.48
N ARG A 19 -5.81 4.62 11.27
CA ARG A 19 -7.12 4.14 10.81
C ARG A 19 -7.98 5.29 10.26
N ARG A 20 -8.05 6.41 10.97
CA ARG A 20 -8.83 7.58 10.55
C ARG A 20 -8.29 8.17 9.25
N GLU A 21 -6.96 8.37 9.17
CA GLU A 21 -6.34 8.96 7.98
C GLU A 21 -6.43 8.01 6.77
N MET A 22 -6.28 6.69 6.96
CA MET A 22 -6.47 5.71 5.87
C MET A 22 -7.92 5.66 5.39
N ALA A 23 -8.90 5.72 6.30
CA ALA A 23 -10.32 5.80 5.92
C ALA A 23 -10.64 7.11 5.18
N PHE A 24 -10.09 8.23 5.64
CA PHE A 24 -10.22 9.51 4.95
C PHE A 24 -9.60 9.44 3.55
N LEU A 25 -8.39 8.90 3.43
CA LEU A 25 -7.70 8.73 2.16
C LEU A 25 -8.51 7.86 1.19
N GLN A 26 -9.03 6.72 1.65
CA GLN A 26 -9.87 5.82 0.83
C GLN A 26 -11.12 6.55 0.32
N SER A 27 -11.74 7.41 1.14
CA SER A 27 -12.92 8.17 0.72
C SER A 27 -12.64 9.23 -0.37
N LYS A 28 -11.36 9.58 -0.59
CA LYS A 28 -10.93 10.62 -1.55
C LYS A 28 -10.15 10.06 -2.73
N ALA A 29 -9.48 8.94 -2.54
CA ALA A 29 -8.71 8.26 -3.58
C ALA A 29 -9.66 7.48 -4.48
N HIS A 30 -9.34 7.48 -5.78
CA HIS A 30 -9.93 6.53 -6.71
C HIS A 30 -9.34 5.13 -6.48
N SER A 31 -8.05 5.07 -6.14
CA SER A 31 -7.35 3.85 -5.79
C SER A 31 -6.14 4.15 -4.90
N ILE A 32 -5.91 3.30 -3.90
CA ILE A 32 -4.76 3.28 -3.02
C ILE A 32 -3.89 2.07 -3.37
N ILE A 33 -2.68 2.34 -3.83
CA ILE A 33 -1.67 1.34 -4.17
C ILE A 33 -0.57 1.41 -3.11
N TRP A 34 -0.37 0.31 -2.39
CA TRP A 34 0.70 0.17 -1.42
C TRP A 34 1.83 -0.68 -2.01
N LEU A 35 2.98 -0.05 -2.15
CA LEU A 35 4.25 -0.64 -2.56
C LEU A 35 5.06 -0.95 -1.31
N ASN A 36 5.19 -2.22 -0.96
CA ASN A 36 5.91 -2.65 0.22
C ASN A 36 7.28 -3.25 -0.16
N PRO A 37 8.40 -2.69 0.29
CA PRO A 37 9.74 -3.20 -0.04
C PRO A 37 10.02 -4.57 0.56
N LEU A 38 9.32 -4.97 1.62
CA LEU A 38 9.47 -6.27 2.28
C LEU A 38 8.60 -7.36 1.62
N ALA A 39 7.56 -6.98 0.86
CA ALA A 39 6.61 -7.93 0.28
C ALA A 39 7.17 -8.77 -0.88
N GLY A 40 8.44 -8.59 -1.24
CA GLY A 40 9.15 -9.48 -2.16
C GLY A 40 9.68 -10.75 -1.48
N ASP A 41 9.79 -10.75 -0.15
CA ASP A 41 10.21 -11.91 0.62
C ASP A 41 9.04 -12.91 0.76
N PRO A 42 9.20 -14.18 0.35
CA PRO A 42 8.15 -15.21 0.50
C PRO A 42 7.68 -15.44 1.94
N ASP A 43 8.53 -15.17 2.92
CA ASP A 43 8.22 -15.34 4.34
C ASP A 43 7.62 -14.06 4.96
N TYR A 44 7.55 -12.97 4.20
CA TYR A 44 6.93 -11.74 4.68
C TYR A 44 5.41 -11.89 4.79
N ALA A 45 4.90 -11.56 5.97
CA ALA A 45 3.49 -11.33 6.20
C ALA A 45 3.28 -9.93 6.80
N PRO A 46 2.22 -9.19 6.40
CA PRO A 46 1.93 -7.84 6.89
C PRO A 46 1.33 -7.85 8.31
N ILE A 47 1.95 -8.59 9.23
CA ILE A 47 1.47 -8.84 10.60
C ILE A 47 1.75 -7.68 11.56
N CYS A 48 2.60 -6.72 11.16
CA CYS A 48 2.82 -5.54 11.98
C CYS A 48 1.50 -4.76 12.16
N LYS A 49 1.38 -4.10 13.31
CA LYS A 49 0.12 -3.42 13.69
C LYS A 49 -0.26 -2.32 12.70
N GLY A 50 0.72 -1.56 12.19
CA GLY A 50 0.50 -0.53 11.17
C GLY A 50 -0.11 -1.11 9.90
N MET A 51 0.50 -2.15 9.33
CA MET A 51 -0.06 -2.79 8.14
C MET A 51 -1.44 -3.40 8.38
N ASN A 52 -1.65 -4.13 9.48
CA ASN A 52 -2.97 -4.68 9.79
C ASN A 52 -4.08 -3.62 9.83
N VAL A 53 -3.77 -2.42 10.31
CA VAL A 53 -4.71 -1.28 10.32
C VAL A 53 -4.92 -0.70 8.91
N ALA A 54 -3.87 -0.64 8.09
CA ALA A 54 -3.93 -0.08 6.75
C ALA A 54 -4.57 -1.02 5.71
N MET A 55 -4.37 -2.34 5.84
CA MET A 55 -4.80 -3.35 4.87
C MET A 55 -6.24 -3.23 4.37
N PRO A 56 -7.25 -2.96 5.23
CA PRO A 56 -8.63 -2.83 4.77
C PRO A 56 -8.90 -1.66 3.81
N TYR A 57 -7.97 -0.70 3.73
CA TYR A 57 -8.10 0.52 2.92
C TYR A 57 -7.24 0.50 1.64
N ILE A 58 -6.48 -0.58 1.42
CA ILE A 58 -5.55 -0.71 0.29
C ILE A 58 -6.24 -1.50 -0.82
N ASP A 59 -6.33 -0.92 -2.02
CA ASP A 59 -6.89 -1.61 -3.20
C ASP A 59 -5.88 -2.58 -3.83
N HIS A 60 -4.61 -2.18 -3.84
CA HIS A 60 -3.54 -2.97 -4.42
C HIS A 60 -2.32 -3.00 -3.51
N PHE A 61 -1.93 -4.20 -3.07
CA PHE A 61 -0.71 -4.43 -2.29
C PHE A 61 0.31 -5.16 -3.17
N LEU A 62 1.48 -4.57 -3.37
CA LEU A 62 2.51 -5.08 -4.27
C LEU A 62 3.89 -5.01 -3.62
N ALA A 63 4.76 -5.93 -4.01
CA ALA A 63 6.18 -5.83 -3.73
C ALA A 63 6.82 -4.63 -4.44
N ALA A 64 7.84 -4.05 -3.83
CA ALA A 64 8.69 -3.00 -4.39
C ALA A 64 10.17 -3.18 -3.98
N ASP A 65 10.58 -4.43 -3.85
CA ASP A 65 11.91 -4.94 -3.49
C ASP A 65 12.92 -4.91 -4.64
N SER A 66 12.46 -4.76 -5.89
CA SER A 66 13.31 -4.90 -7.07
C SER A 66 12.80 -4.08 -8.26
N LEU A 67 13.66 -3.86 -9.25
CA LEU A 67 13.26 -3.19 -10.50
C LEU A 67 12.14 -3.96 -11.22
N HIS A 68 12.13 -5.28 -11.10
CA HIS A 68 11.06 -6.12 -11.67
C HIS A 68 9.72 -5.86 -11.00
N SER A 69 9.67 -5.78 -9.67
CA SER A 69 8.42 -5.48 -8.96
C SER A 69 7.96 -4.04 -9.20
N LEU A 70 8.89 -3.07 -9.30
CA LEU A 70 8.57 -1.70 -9.73
C LEU A 70 8.00 -1.61 -11.15
N LYS A 71 8.49 -2.42 -12.11
CA LYS A 71 7.90 -2.51 -13.46
C LYS A 71 6.45 -3.03 -13.43
N LYS A 72 6.16 -4.00 -12.57
CA LYS A 72 4.78 -4.48 -12.35
C LYS A 72 3.89 -3.38 -11.77
N ALA A 73 4.39 -2.63 -10.79
CA ALA A 73 3.68 -1.47 -10.23
C ALA A 73 3.39 -0.40 -11.29
N GLY A 74 4.35 -0.08 -12.17
CA GLY A 74 4.14 0.85 -13.29
C GLY A 74 3.07 0.36 -14.26
N SER A 75 3.05 -0.94 -14.55
CA SER A 75 2.02 -1.55 -15.40
C SER A 75 0.63 -1.52 -14.77
N LEU A 76 0.53 -1.70 -13.44
CA LEU A 76 -0.72 -1.52 -12.71
C LEU A 76 -1.17 -0.05 -12.73
N LEU A 77 -0.25 0.88 -12.44
CA LEU A 77 -0.53 2.32 -12.45
C LEU A 77 -1.09 2.78 -13.78
N ALA A 78 -0.50 2.35 -14.90
CA ALA A 78 -1.04 2.66 -16.22
C ALA A 78 -2.49 2.16 -16.35
N LYS A 79 -2.79 0.94 -15.92
CA LYS A 79 -4.17 0.41 -15.98
C LYS A 79 -5.15 1.21 -15.12
N VAL A 80 -4.77 1.56 -13.90
CA VAL A 80 -5.65 2.26 -12.94
C VAL A 80 -5.82 3.75 -13.30
N VAL A 81 -4.87 4.36 -14.01
CA VAL A 81 -4.97 5.78 -14.41
C VAL A 81 -5.76 5.95 -15.71
N TYR A 82 -5.69 4.99 -16.63
CA TYR A 82 -6.29 5.10 -17.96
C TYR A 82 -7.63 4.35 -18.13
N HIS A 83 -8.09 3.62 -17.11
CA HIS A 83 -9.40 2.98 -17.05
C HIS A 83 -10.20 3.50 -15.85
#